data_AF-A0A522KDF9-F1
#
_entry.id   AF-A0A522KDF9-F1
#
_cell.length_a   1.000
_cell.length_b   1.000
_cell.length_c   1.000
_cell.angle_alpha   90.00
_cell.angle_beta   90.00
_cell.angle_gamma   90.00
#
_symmetry.space_group_name_H-M   'P 1'
#
loop_
_entity.id
_entity.type
_entity.pdbx_description
1 polymer ?
#
loop_
_entity_poly.entity_id
_entity_poly.type
_entity_poly.pdbx_seq_one_letter_code
_entity_poly.pdbx_strand_id
1 'polypeptide(L)' 'AEFRQDAHHWLILHGRYVCKARKPDCPHCVIRDLCRYKDKTVA' A
#
# COMPACT_ATOMS: atom_id res chain seq x y z
N ALA A 1 1.06 -23.02 -1.25
CA ALA A 1 0.61 -21.73 -0.67
C ALA A 1 1.83 -20.84 -0.42
N GLU A 2 2.59 -20.60 -1.48
CA GLU A 2 3.96 -20.06 -1.42
C GLU A 2 4.04 -18.72 -0.69
N PHE A 3 3.08 -17.83 -0.92
CA PHE A 3 3.08 -16.48 -0.36
C PHE A 3 2.35 -16.33 0.97
N ARG A 4 1.73 -17.40 1.47
CA ARG A 4 0.78 -17.30 2.60
C ARG A 4 1.48 -17.00 3.93
N GLN A 5 2.71 -17.48 4.10
CA GLN A 5 3.49 -17.25 5.33
C GLN A 5 3.92 -15.78 5.45
N ASP A 6 4.41 -15.16 4.38
CA ASP A 6 4.96 -13.79 4.45
C ASP A 6 4.00 -12.66 4.05
N ALA A 7 2.85 -12.99 3.46
CA ALA A 7 1.88 -11.99 3.00
C ALA A 7 1.47 -11.01 4.11
N HIS A 8 1.34 -11.46 5.35
CA HIS A 8 0.97 -10.58 6.46
C HIS A 8 2.07 -9.54 6.76
N HIS A 9 3.34 -9.93 6.73
CA HIS A 9 4.47 -9.00 6.86
C HIS A 9 4.47 -7.97 5.73
N TRP A 10 4.21 -8.39 4.49
CA TRP A 10 4.16 -7.47 3.35
C TRP A 10 3.06 -6.43 3.50
N LEU A 11 1.87 -6.83 3.97
CA LEU A 11 0.77 -5.89 4.22
C LEU A 11 1.10 -4.91 5.36
N ILE A 12 1.73 -5.38 6.44
CA ILE A 12 2.17 -4.54 7.56
C ILE A 12 3.19 -3.50 7.08
N LEU A 13 4.22 -3.94 6.33
CA LEU A 13 5.26 -3.07 5.81
C LEU A 13 4.69 -2.07 4.79
N HIS A 14 3.79 -2.51 3.91
CA HIS A 14 3.11 -1.64 2.95
C HIS A 14 2.33 -0.54 3.66
N GLY A 15 1.56 -0.87 4.70
CA GLY A 15 0.84 0.12 5.50
C GLY A 15 1.76 1.09 6.24
N ARG A 16 2.88 0.60 6.77
CA ARG A 16 3.85 1.42 7.53
C ARG A 16 4.58 2.43 6.65
N TYR A 17 5.02 2.03 5.46
CA TYR A 17 5.91 2.85 4.63
C TYR A 17 5.22 3.55 3.47
N VAL A 18 4.17 2.94 2.90
CA VAL A 18 3.50 3.43 1.68
C VAL A 18 2.08 3.90 2.00
N CYS A 19 1.18 3.00 2.39
CA CYS A 19 -0.24 3.29 2.61
C CYS A 19 -0.51 3.81 4.04
N LYS A 20 0.22 4.86 4.44
CA LYS A 20 0.13 5.50 5.76
C LYS A 20 -1.27 6.06 6.02
N ALA A 21 -1.80 5.87 7.23
CA ALA A 21 -3.18 6.19 7.59
C ALA A 21 -3.60 7.66 7.36
N ARG A 22 -2.72 8.63 7.62
CA ARG A 22 -3.06 10.06 7.51
C ARG A 22 -2.78 10.65 6.13
N LYS A 23 -1.64 10.28 5.52
CA LYS A 23 -1.20 10.79 4.21
C LYS A 23 -0.48 9.65 3.48
N PRO A 24 -1.19 8.83 2.70
CA PRO A 24 -0.58 7.73 1.96
C PRO A 24 0.37 8.27 0.90
N ASP A 25 1.41 7.51 0.57
CA ASP A 25 2.35 7.81 -0.51
C ASP A 25 1.88 7.12 -1.79
N CYS A 26 0.78 7.62 -2.37
CA CYS A 26 0.15 7.03 -3.54
C CYS A 26 1.05 6.98 -4.78
N PRO A 27 1.92 7.97 -5.07
CA PRO A 27 2.85 7.88 -6.20
C PRO A 27 3.79 6.66 -6.13
N HIS A 28 4.19 6.24 -4.93
CA HIS A 28 5.05 5.06 -4.70
C HIS A 28 4.27 3.77 -4.43
N CYS A 29 2.94 3.78 -4.54
CA CYS A 29 2.13 2.60 -4.30
C CYS A 29 2.14 1.64 -5.49
N VAL A 30 2.62 0.41 -5.26
CA VAL A 30 2.74 -0.65 -6.29
C VAL A 30 1.40 -1.08 -6.92
N ILE A 31 0.28 -0.81 -6.24
CA ILE A 31 -1.08 -1.10 -6.74
C ILE A 31 -1.87 0.18 -7.06
N ARG A 32 -1.22 1.32 -7.29
CA ARG A 32 -1.88 2.63 -7.44
C ARG A 32 -2.93 2.64 -8.55
N ASP A 33 -2.63 2.02 -9.67
CA ASP A 33 -3.48 1.88 -10.86
C ASP A 33 -4.73 1.02 -10.58
N LEU A 34 -4.61 0.03 -9.70
CA LEU A 34 -5.72 -0.83 -9.27
C LEU A 34 -6.47 -0.29 -8.04
N CYS A 35 -5.85 0.63 -7.28
CA CYS A 35 -6.35 1.10 -6.00
C CYS A 35 -7.60 1.97 -6.16
N ARG A 36 -8.69 1.61 -5.48
CA ARG A 36 -9.98 2.32 -5.51
C ARG A 36 -10.09 3.50 -4.52
N TYR A 37 -9.02 3.80 -3.79
CA TYR A 37 -9.00 4.96 -2.90
C TYR A 37 -9.20 6.25 -3.70
N LYS A 38 -10.15 7.09 -3.27
CA LYS A 38 -10.58 8.29 -4.01
C LYS A 38 -9.57 9.43 -3.85
N ASP A 39 -9.12 9.66 -2.62
CA ASP A 39 -8.26 10.81 -2.28
C ASP A 39 -6.77 10.48 -2.41
N LYS A 40 -6.38 9.92 -3.57
CA LYS A 40 -4.97 9.59 -3.83
C LYS A 40 -4.11 10.84 -3.71
N THR A 41 -2.98 10.73 -3.02
CA THR A 41 -2.00 11.82 -3.01
C THR A 41 -1.42 11.98 -4.41
N VAL A 42 -1.41 13.23 -4.87
CA VAL A 42 -0.67 13.69 -6.04
C VAL A 42 0.62 14.31 -5.50
N ALA A 43 1.76 13.91 -6.06
CA ALA A 43 3.04 14.51 -5.72
C ALA A 43 3.04 15.99 -6.13
#